data_AF-A0A536TFN2-F1
#
_entry.id   AF-A0A536TFN2-F1
#
_cell.length_a   1.000
_cell.length_b   1.000
_cell.length_c   1.000
_cell.angle_alpha   90.00
_cell.angle_beta   90.00
_cell.angle_gamma   90.00
#
_symmetry.space_group_name_H-M   'P 1'
#
loop_
_entity.id
_entity.type
_entity.pdbx_description
1 polymer ?
#
loop_
_entity_poly.entity_id
_entity_poly.type
_entity_poly.pdbx_seq_one_letter_code
_entity_poly.pdbx_strand_id
1 'polypeptide(L)'
;VELGAQSGLVVPLVAVHMFVFYFGLMADVTPPVGLAAFAASAISRGDYLKTGFTAFWYSIRTGILPFMFIFNTELLLIGVNSFAHLALTIASAVAAMLVFAAATQGWFLTRSRWYESGVMLLVTFTLLRPDFWMDFVYPKYDVSPPQKLMEFASAAPADTGLRLRIEGTSIEGKDVKKTVLLPLGDVRPAAQRLTRSGLTTMALPNGIQIAAVNLHSAADRAGFEQGFTITGIETLAARPAKEWLFIPALVVLGGIMLLQRRRAVTIPAPTRIVQQM
;
A
#
# COMPACT_ATOMS: atom_id res chain seq x y z
N VAL A 1 -2.18 -2.97 15.91
CA VAL A 1 -1.00 -2.52 15.13
C VAL A 1 0.13 -3.55 15.15
N GLU A 2 0.22 -4.39 16.18
CA GLU A 2 1.28 -5.41 16.34
C GLU A 2 1.32 -6.50 15.25
N LEU A 3 0.16 -6.92 14.71
CA LEU A 3 0.10 -7.95 13.65
C LEU A 3 0.82 -7.55 12.34
N GLY A 4 0.85 -6.25 12.01
CA GLY A 4 1.58 -5.74 10.84
C GLY A 4 3.09 -5.80 11.03
N ALA A 5 3.57 -5.44 12.22
CA ALA A 5 4.99 -5.53 12.58
C ALA A 5 5.49 -6.99 12.68
N GLN A 6 4.63 -7.89 13.16
CA GLN A 6 4.90 -9.34 13.20
C GLN A 6 4.97 -9.98 11.80
N SER A 7 4.25 -9.43 10.82
CA SER A 7 4.32 -9.85 9.40
C SER A 7 5.39 -9.10 8.58
N GLY A 8 6.23 -8.29 9.23
CA GLY A 8 7.28 -7.50 8.57
C GLY A 8 6.77 -6.29 7.78
N LEU A 9 5.46 -6.04 7.80
CA LEU A 9 4.82 -4.90 7.17
C LEU A 9 4.78 -3.71 8.14
N VAL A 10 5.89 -2.98 8.21
CA VAL A 10 5.86 -1.63 8.79
C VAL A 10 5.20 -0.70 7.78
N VAL A 11 3.89 -0.52 7.92
CA VAL A 11 3.10 0.44 7.14
C VAL A 11 3.02 1.76 7.92
N PRO A 12 3.20 2.93 7.29
CA PRO A 12 3.04 4.21 7.96
C PRO A 12 1.68 4.33 8.64
N LEU A 13 1.67 4.84 9.87
CA LEU A 13 0.46 4.95 10.68
C LEU A 13 -0.65 5.78 9.98
N VAL A 14 -0.25 6.81 9.24
CA VAL A 14 -1.16 7.65 8.44
C VAL A 14 -1.91 6.82 7.39
N ALA A 15 -1.24 5.85 6.75
CA ALA A 15 -1.89 4.98 5.77
C ALA A 15 -2.98 4.12 6.42
N VAL A 16 -2.77 3.62 7.64
CA VAL A 16 -3.78 2.85 8.39
C VAL A 16 -4.99 3.73 8.73
N HIS A 17 -4.76 4.96 9.19
CA HIS A 17 -5.86 5.89 9.50
C HIS A 17 -6.64 6.27 8.24
N MET A 18 -5.96 6.58 7.14
CA MET A 18 -6.59 6.86 5.85
C MET A 18 -7.36 5.65 5.30
N PHE A 19 -6.88 4.43 5.54
CA PHE A 19 -7.58 3.21 5.16
C PHE A 19 -8.93 3.12 5.88
N VAL A 20 -8.94 3.21 7.21
CA VAL A 20 -10.17 3.17 8.00
C VAL A 20 -11.08 4.35 7.65
N PHE A 21 -10.52 5.55 7.49
CA PHE A 21 -11.27 6.74 7.08
C PHE A 21 -11.97 6.55 5.72
N TYR A 22 -11.29 6.00 4.72
CA TYR A 22 -11.87 5.76 3.40
C TYR A 22 -13.02 4.75 3.44
N PHE A 23 -12.87 3.66 4.19
CA PHE A 23 -13.98 2.73 4.42
C PHE A 23 -15.13 3.36 5.21
N GLY A 24 -14.84 4.28 6.13
CA GLY A 24 -15.84 5.11 6.80
C GLY A 24 -16.66 5.95 5.82
N LEU A 25 -16.02 6.53 4.80
CA LEU A 25 -16.72 7.25 3.73
C LEU A 25 -17.56 6.32 2.84
N MET A 26 -17.06 5.11 2.52
CA MET A 26 -17.86 4.13 1.76
C MET A 26 -19.02 3.53 2.56
N ALA A 27 -18.94 3.53 3.90
CA ALA A 27 -20.03 3.05 4.75
C ALA A 27 -21.32 3.87 4.56
N ASP A 28 -21.22 5.14 4.16
CA ASP A 28 -22.36 6.04 3.94
C ASP A 28 -23.27 5.65 2.77
N VAL A 29 -22.79 4.77 1.88
CA VAL A 29 -23.58 4.21 0.76
C VAL A 29 -23.87 2.72 0.91
N THR A 30 -23.49 2.10 2.04
CA THR A 30 -23.64 0.65 2.27
C THR A 30 -25.00 0.34 2.92
N PRO A 31 -25.87 -0.45 2.28
CA PRO A 31 -27.11 -0.92 2.92
C PRO A 31 -26.81 -1.80 4.14
N PRO A 32 -27.59 -1.73 5.24
CA PRO A 32 -28.83 -0.98 5.41
C PRO A 32 -28.66 0.45 5.96
N VAL A 33 -27.44 0.88 6.32
CA VAL A 33 -27.20 2.14 7.05
C VAL A 33 -27.29 3.37 6.14
N GLY A 34 -26.88 3.25 4.87
CA GLY A 34 -26.51 4.36 3.98
C GLY A 34 -27.38 5.62 4.04
N LEU A 35 -26.91 6.63 4.79
CA LEU A 35 -27.64 7.87 5.05
C LEU A 35 -27.74 8.72 3.79
N ALA A 36 -26.68 8.75 2.97
CA ALA A 36 -26.72 9.39 1.66
C ALA A 36 -27.76 8.75 0.72
N ALA A 37 -27.89 7.43 0.75
CA ALA A 37 -28.89 6.71 -0.05
C ALA A 37 -30.31 7.01 0.43
N PHE A 38 -30.53 7.15 1.73
CA PHE A 38 -31.80 7.58 2.32
C PHE A 38 -32.19 8.98 1.82
N ALA A 39 -31.29 9.95 1.92
CA ALA A 39 -31.55 11.32 1.44
C ALA A 39 -31.80 11.38 -0.07
N ALA A 40 -31.00 10.66 -0.87
CA ALA A 40 -31.19 10.57 -2.33
C ALA A 40 -32.52 9.93 -2.73
N SER A 41 -32.98 8.92 -1.97
CA SER A 41 -34.28 8.26 -2.20
C SER A 41 -35.46 9.19 -1.95
N ALA A 42 -35.35 10.09 -0.96
CA ALA A 42 -36.37 11.10 -0.66
C ALA A 42 -36.52 12.14 -1.79
N ILE A 43 -35.40 12.52 -2.44
CA ILE A 43 -35.40 13.46 -3.58
C ILE A 43 -35.92 12.77 -4.85
N SER A 44 -35.42 11.56 -5.15
CA SER A 44 -35.77 10.81 -6.36
C SER A 44 -37.12 10.09 -6.30
N ARG A 45 -37.78 10.06 -5.12
CA ARG A 45 -39.00 9.30 -4.83
C ARG A 45 -38.84 7.79 -5.13
N GLY A 46 -37.62 7.28 -4.99
CA GLY A 46 -37.28 5.88 -5.17
C GLY A 46 -37.31 5.07 -3.87
N ASP A 47 -37.18 3.75 -3.99
CA ASP A 47 -37.00 2.85 -2.87
C ASP A 47 -35.59 3.01 -2.27
N TYR A 48 -35.48 3.17 -0.95
CA TYR A 48 -34.21 3.40 -0.26
C TYR A 48 -33.23 2.22 -0.44
N LEU A 49 -33.70 0.97 -0.32
CA LEU A 49 -32.87 -0.22 -0.42
C LEU A 49 -32.34 -0.37 -1.85
N LYS A 50 -33.20 -0.15 -2.85
CA LYS A 50 -32.78 -0.22 -4.27
C LYS A 50 -31.79 0.87 -4.63
N THR A 51 -32.02 2.09 -4.13
CA THR A 51 -31.12 3.24 -4.34
C THR A 51 -29.76 2.96 -3.69
N GLY A 52 -29.76 2.50 -2.44
CA GLY A 52 -28.55 2.14 -1.70
C GLY A 52 -27.77 1.00 -2.36
N PHE A 53 -28.44 -0.08 -2.78
CA PHE A 53 -27.77 -1.19 -3.46
C PHE A 53 -27.14 -0.76 -4.79
N THR A 54 -27.85 0.08 -5.54
CA THR A 54 -27.34 0.65 -6.80
C THR A 54 -26.12 1.54 -6.53
N ALA A 55 -26.22 2.45 -5.57
CA ALA A 55 -25.12 3.34 -5.18
C ALA A 55 -23.89 2.55 -4.71
N PHE A 56 -24.09 1.54 -3.85
CA PHE A 56 -23.03 0.65 -3.38
C PHE A 56 -22.36 -0.11 -4.52
N TRP A 57 -23.14 -0.68 -5.44
CA TRP A 57 -22.60 -1.40 -6.59
C TRP A 57 -21.79 -0.49 -7.52
N TYR A 58 -22.12 0.80 -7.59
CA TYR A 58 -21.31 1.78 -8.29
C TYR A 58 -20.05 2.16 -7.52
N SER A 59 -20.15 2.40 -6.21
CA SER A 59 -19.05 2.87 -5.38
C SER A 59 -18.02 1.79 -5.06
N ILE A 60 -18.39 0.50 -4.98
CA ILE A 60 -17.45 -0.58 -4.64
C ILE A 60 -16.25 -0.65 -5.60
N ARG A 61 -16.39 -0.14 -6.83
CA ARG A 61 -15.31 -0.03 -7.81
C ARG A 61 -14.21 0.95 -7.39
N THR A 62 -14.49 1.90 -6.50
CA THR A 62 -13.46 2.75 -5.89
C THR A 62 -12.86 2.13 -4.64
N GLY A 63 -13.44 1.04 -4.12
CA GLY A 63 -12.99 0.34 -2.92
C GLY A 63 -11.62 -0.33 -3.02
N ILE A 64 -11.00 -0.35 -4.21
CA ILE A 64 -9.61 -0.77 -4.39
C ILE A 64 -8.60 0.30 -3.92
N LEU A 65 -8.99 1.58 -3.91
CA LEU A 65 -8.09 2.70 -3.64
C LEU A 65 -7.36 2.61 -2.28
N PRO A 66 -8.01 2.18 -1.17
CA PRO A 66 -7.34 1.98 0.11
C PRO A 66 -6.20 0.97 0.06
N PHE A 67 -6.38 -0.10 -0.72
CA PHE A 67 -5.33 -1.08 -0.91
C PHE A 67 -4.17 -0.51 -1.73
N MET A 68 -4.46 0.37 -2.70
CA MET A 68 -3.41 1.03 -3.50
C MET A 68 -2.41 1.76 -2.62
N PHE A 69 -2.88 2.65 -1.73
CA PHE A 69 -1.96 3.47 -0.95
C PHE A 69 -1.33 2.74 0.24
N ILE A 70 -1.90 1.62 0.70
CA ILE A 70 -1.25 0.76 1.69
C ILE A 70 -0.03 0.07 1.08
N PHE A 71 -0.15 -0.45 -0.13
CA PHE A 71 0.95 -1.15 -0.79
C PHE A 71 1.91 -0.20 -1.52
N ASN A 72 1.43 0.98 -1.92
CA ASN A 72 2.22 2.04 -2.53
C ASN A 72 2.06 3.36 -1.78
N THR A 73 2.89 3.56 -0.76
CA THR A 73 2.86 4.74 0.11
C THR A 73 3.25 6.04 -0.60
N GLU A 74 3.80 5.98 -1.81
CA GLU A 74 4.08 7.18 -2.63
C GLU A 74 2.80 7.92 -3.03
N LEU A 75 1.66 7.22 -3.05
CA LEU A 75 0.35 7.84 -3.21
C LEU A 75 -0.03 8.75 -2.03
N LEU A 76 0.61 8.57 -0.87
CA LEU A 76 0.49 9.43 0.30
C LEU A 76 1.62 10.47 0.36
N LEU A 77 2.36 10.67 -0.73
CA LEU A 77 3.54 11.53 -0.84
C LEU A 77 4.71 11.08 0.06
N ILE A 78 4.70 9.82 0.52
CA ILE A 78 5.78 9.27 1.35
C ILE A 78 6.85 8.67 0.44
N GLY A 79 8.07 9.20 0.50
CA GLY A 79 9.21 8.70 -0.28
C GLY A 79 9.31 9.24 -1.71
N VAL A 80 8.61 10.34 -2.01
CA VAL A 80 8.65 10.99 -3.33
C VAL A 80 9.78 12.02 -3.38
N ASN A 81 10.82 11.73 -4.17
CA ASN A 81 12.05 12.54 -4.19
C ASN A 81 12.16 13.51 -5.38
N SER A 82 11.27 13.41 -6.37
CA SER A 82 11.33 14.20 -7.61
C SER A 82 9.94 14.47 -8.17
N PHE A 83 9.77 15.62 -8.83
CA PHE A 83 8.53 15.95 -9.53
C PHE A 83 8.21 14.96 -10.67
N ALA A 84 9.24 14.46 -11.36
CA ALA A 84 9.05 13.45 -12.41
C ALA A 84 8.52 12.12 -11.82
N HIS A 85 9.04 11.73 -10.66
CA HIS A 85 8.57 10.56 -9.93
C HIS A 85 7.12 10.75 -9.46
N LEU A 86 6.79 11.91 -8.88
CA LEU A 86 5.41 12.25 -8.50
C LEU A 86 4.44 12.15 -9.69
N ALA A 87 4.79 12.76 -10.82
CA ALA A 87 3.96 12.75 -12.01
C ALA A 87 3.74 11.32 -12.52
N LEU A 88 4.76 10.47 -12.47
CA LEU A 88 4.68 9.06 -12.85
C LEU A 88 3.80 8.24 -11.88
N THR A 89 3.92 8.46 -10.57
CA THR A 89 3.07 7.83 -9.55
C THR A 89 1.59 8.22 -9.75
N ILE A 90 1.30 9.50 -10.00
CA ILE A 90 -0.07 9.96 -10.26
C ILE A 90 -0.60 9.37 -11.59
N ALA A 91 0.18 9.46 -12.67
CA ALA A 91 -0.23 8.95 -13.98
C ALA A 91 -0.51 7.44 -13.95
N SER A 92 0.35 6.66 -13.28
CA SER A 92 0.16 5.22 -13.12
C SER A 92 -1.06 4.89 -12.25
N ALA A 93 -1.30 5.63 -11.17
CA ALA A 93 -2.49 5.42 -10.33
C ALA A 93 -3.79 5.73 -11.09
N VAL A 94 -3.83 6.85 -11.82
CA VAL A 94 -4.98 7.21 -12.66
C VAL A 94 -5.20 6.16 -13.75
N ALA A 95 -4.15 5.74 -14.44
CA ALA A 95 -4.24 4.68 -15.44
C ALA A 95 -4.74 3.36 -14.84
N ALA A 96 -4.21 2.93 -13.70
CA ALA A 96 -4.62 1.72 -13.00
C ALA A 96 -6.11 1.76 -12.61
N MET A 97 -6.59 2.90 -12.10
CA MET A 97 -8.00 3.10 -11.73
C MET A 97 -8.93 3.10 -12.95
N LEU A 98 -8.54 3.72 -14.06
CA LEU A 98 -9.31 3.69 -15.30
C LEU A 98 -9.41 2.28 -15.88
N VAL A 99 -8.30 1.54 -15.90
CA VAL A 99 -8.28 0.15 -16.37
C VAL A 99 -9.09 -0.75 -15.43
N PHE A 100 -9.04 -0.52 -14.12
CA PHE A 100 -9.85 -1.26 -13.15
C PHE A 100 -11.35 -1.04 -13.34
N ALA A 101 -11.75 0.22 -13.51
CA ALA A 101 -13.14 0.58 -13.80
C ALA A 101 -13.61 -0.08 -15.11
N ALA A 102 -12.82 0.02 -16.18
CA ALA A 102 -13.13 -0.61 -17.46
C ALA A 102 -13.23 -2.14 -17.37
N ALA A 103 -12.34 -2.78 -16.61
CA ALA A 103 -12.33 -4.23 -16.41
C ALA A 103 -13.57 -4.71 -15.65
N THR A 104 -13.93 -4.02 -14.56
CA THR A 104 -15.08 -4.35 -13.70
C THR A 104 -16.43 -3.97 -14.31
N GLN A 105 -16.47 -2.97 -15.21
CA GLN A 105 -17.65 -2.66 -16.01
C GLN A 105 -17.82 -3.58 -17.22
N GLY A 106 -16.77 -4.32 -17.60
CA GLY A 106 -16.78 -5.16 -18.79
C GLY A 106 -16.80 -4.34 -20.08
N TRP A 107 -16.35 -3.09 -20.04
CA TRP A 107 -16.35 -2.18 -21.17
C TRP A 107 -15.11 -1.29 -21.13
N PHE A 108 -14.29 -1.35 -22.19
CA PHE A 108 -13.13 -0.46 -22.35
C PHE A 108 -13.30 0.43 -23.59
N LEU A 109 -13.04 -0.07 -24.80
CA LEU A 109 -13.50 0.56 -26.06
C LEU A 109 -14.74 -0.12 -26.62
N THR A 110 -14.82 -1.43 -26.43
CA THR A 110 -15.99 -2.26 -26.78
C THR A 110 -16.35 -3.13 -25.58
N ARG A 111 -17.47 -3.85 -25.68
CA ARG A 111 -17.80 -4.92 -24.73
C ARG A 111 -16.61 -5.89 -24.61
N SER A 112 -16.03 -5.95 -23.42
CA SER A 112 -14.88 -6.79 -23.09
C SER A 112 -15.33 -8.24 -22.97
N ARG A 113 -14.53 -9.16 -23.50
CA ARG A 113 -14.70 -10.59 -23.21
C ARG A 113 -14.21 -10.88 -21.78
N TRP A 114 -14.71 -11.95 -21.17
CA TRP A 114 -14.36 -12.30 -19.78
C TRP A 114 -12.84 -12.38 -19.56
N TYR A 115 -12.09 -12.93 -20.52
CA TYR A 115 -10.64 -13.01 -20.45
C TYR A 115 -9.96 -11.65 -20.64
N GLU A 116 -10.53 -10.72 -21.42
CA GLU A 116 -9.98 -9.36 -21.56
C GLU A 116 -10.15 -8.58 -20.27
N SER A 117 -11.29 -8.72 -19.60
CA SER A 117 -11.49 -8.20 -18.24
C SER A 117 -10.47 -8.82 -17.27
N GLY A 118 -10.25 -10.14 -17.32
CA GLY A 118 -9.24 -10.80 -16.49
C GLY A 118 -7.82 -10.28 -16.71
N VAL A 119 -7.40 -10.09 -17.97
CA VAL A 119 -6.09 -9.53 -18.30
C VAL A 119 -6.00 -8.05 -17.91
N MET A 120 -7.05 -7.26 -18.08
CA MET A 120 -7.06 -5.87 -17.61
C MET A 120 -6.95 -5.78 -16.08
N LEU A 121 -7.57 -6.71 -15.33
CA LEU A 121 -7.37 -6.80 -13.88
C LEU A 121 -5.91 -7.14 -13.52
N LEU A 122 -5.26 -8.02 -14.29
CA LEU A 122 -3.84 -8.32 -14.12
C LEU A 122 -2.96 -7.09 -14.41
N VAL A 123 -3.29 -6.32 -15.46
CA VAL A 123 -2.62 -5.04 -15.78
C VAL A 123 -2.80 -4.05 -14.63
N THR A 124 -4.03 -3.86 -14.13
CA THR A 124 -4.29 -3.02 -12.95
C THR A 124 -3.44 -3.47 -11.77
N PHE A 125 -3.43 -4.76 -11.45
CA PHE A 125 -2.65 -5.30 -10.32
C PHE A 125 -1.14 -5.01 -10.49
N THR A 126 -0.62 -5.16 -11.70
CA THR A 126 0.79 -4.89 -12.02
C THR A 126 1.14 -3.41 -11.90
N LEU A 127 0.25 -2.50 -12.32
CA LEU A 127 0.43 -1.06 -12.17
C LEU A 127 0.31 -0.61 -10.70
N LEU A 128 -0.57 -1.26 -9.93
CA LEU A 128 -0.85 -0.93 -8.54
C LEU A 128 0.26 -1.42 -7.61
N ARG A 129 0.75 -2.64 -7.83
CA ARG A 129 1.75 -3.30 -6.99
C ARG A 129 2.85 -3.94 -7.83
N PRO A 130 3.69 -3.15 -8.53
CA PRO A 130 4.82 -3.69 -9.29
C PRO A 130 5.81 -4.41 -8.37
N ASP A 131 5.96 -3.94 -7.12
CA ASP A 131 6.82 -4.55 -6.12
C ASP A 131 6.54 -6.04 -5.92
N PHE A 132 5.29 -6.50 -6.07
CA PHE A 132 4.95 -7.92 -5.90
C PHE A 132 5.72 -8.83 -6.87
N TRP A 133 5.88 -8.39 -8.12
CA TRP A 133 6.63 -9.16 -9.12
C TRP A 133 8.14 -8.99 -8.94
N MET A 134 8.57 -7.78 -8.56
CA MET A 134 9.99 -7.53 -8.28
C MET A 134 10.48 -8.35 -7.10
N ASP A 135 9.68 -8.53 -6.05
CA ASP A 135 10.06 -9.26 -4.82
C ASP A 135 10.42 -10.74 -5.10
N PHE A 136 9.94 -11.33 -6.21
CA PHE A 136 10.35 -12.68 -6.64
C PHE A 136 11.77 -12.73 -7.23
N VAL A 137 12.23 -11.63 -7.82
CA VAL A 137 13.51 -11.56 -8.55
C VAL A 137 14.57 -10.82 -7.74
N TYR A 138 14.17 -9.77 -7.03
CA TYR A 138 15.00 -8.88 -6.23
C TYR A 138 14.38 -8.71 -4.84
N PRO A 139 14.98 -9.25 -3.77
CA PRO A 139 14.46 -9.06 -2.41
C PRO A 139 14.46 -7.57 -2.05
N LYS A 140 13.39 -7.09 -1.40
CA LYS A 140 13.22 -5.67 -1.05
C LYS A 140 14.21 -5.16 0.01
N TYR A 141 14.64 -6.04 0.91
CA TYR A 141 15.50 -5.69 2.04
C TYR A 141 16.73 -6.60 2.07
N ASP A 142 17.90 -5.98 2.21
CA ASP A 142 19.12 -6.67 2.59
C ASP A 142 19.22 -6.68 4.13
N VAL A 143 19.54 -7.84 4.70
CA VAL A 143 19.74 -7.99 6.14
C VAL A 143 21.21 -7.73 6.44
N SER A 144 21.50 -6.52 6.92
CA SER A 144 22.84 -6.14 7.36
C SER A 144 23.15 -6.69 8.77
N PRO A 145 24.42 -7.03 9.06
CA PRO A 145 24.82 -7.52 10.38
C PRO A 145 24.51 -6.51 11.49
N PRO A 146 24.06 -6.97 12.68
CA PRO A 146 23.65 -6.09 13.77
C PRO A 146 24.82 -5.23 14.30
N GLN A 147 26.08 -5.63 14.11
CA GLN A 147 27.26 -4.88 14.53
C GLN A 147 27.35 -3.49 13.87
N LYS A 148 26.76 -3.34 12.67
CA LYS A 148 26.70 -2.06 11.95
C LYS A 148 25.58 -1.13 12.45
N LEU A 149 24.88 -1.47 13.53
CA LEU A 149 23.79 -0.65 14.07
C LEU A 149 24.21 0.79 14.32
N MET A 150 25.38 1.00 14.91
CA MET A 150 25.88 2.35 15.20
C MET A 150 26.22 3.11 13.92
N GLU A 151 26.80 2.43 12.92
CA GLU A 151 27.11 3.02 11.63
C GLU A 151 25.83 3.48 10.91
N PHE A 152 24.85 2.59 10.75
CA PHE A 152 23.57 2.90 10.13
C PHE A 152 22.76 3.93 10.91
N ALA A 153 22.80 3.88 12.25
CA ALA A 153 22.14 4.88 13.09
C ALA A 153 22.80 6.26 12.97
N SER A 154 24.08 6.36 12.63
CA SER A 154 24.72 7.64 12.37
C SER A 154 24.46 8.17 10.95
N ALA A 155 24.42 7.27 9.96
CA ALA A 155 24.24 7.59 8.55
C ALA A 155 22.78 7.88 8.15
N ALA A 156 21.81 7.43 8.94
CA ALA A 156 20.39 7.63 8.64
C ALA A 156 20.01 9.12 8.66
N PRO A 157 19.26 9.64 7.65
CA PRO A 157 18.80 11.03 7.63
C PRO A 157 17.99 11.44 8.86
N ALA A 158 17.84 12.75 9.09
CA ALA A 158 16.99 13.29 10.16
C ALA A 158 15.56 12.73 10.07
N ASP A 159 14.96 12.39 11.21
CA ASP A 159 13.58 11.88 11.33
C ASP A 159 13.25 10.62 10.52
N THR A 160 14.28 9.89 10.06
CA THR A 160 14.09 8.55 9.49
C THR A 160 14.15 7.46 10.56
N GLY A 161 13.45 6.35 10.32
CA GLY A 161 13.47 5.19 11.19
C GLY A 161 14.33 4.07 10.64
N LEU A 162 15.03 3.34 11.52
CA LEU A 162 15.74 2.11 11.18
C LEU A 162 14.84 0.90 11.40
N ARG A 163 14.76 0.00 10.42
CA ARG A 163 14.02 -1.26 10.55
C ARG A 163 14.92 -2.30 11.20
N LEU A 164 14.57 -2.72 12.41
CA LEU A 164 15.35 -3.65 13.21
C LEU A 164 14.57 -4.96 13.35
N ARG A 165 15.22 -6.07 13.00
CA ARG A 165 14.71 -7.40 13.29
C ARG A 165 15.09 -7.76 14.72
N ILE A 166 14.09 -7.98 15.55
CA ILE A 166 14.25 -8.31 16.95
C ILE A 166 13.67 -9.69 17.24
N GLU A 167 14.38 -10.42 18.09
CA GLU A 167 13.99 -11.74 18.58
C GLU A 167 14.16 -11.79 20.10
N GLY A 168 13.16 -12.29 20.82
CA GLY A 168 13.24 -12.47 22.26
C GLY A 168 11.93 -12.96 22.87
N THR A 169 11.94 -13.23 24.16
CA THR A 169 10.77 -13.69 24.90
C THR A 169 10.08 -12.48 25.52
N SER A 170 8.80 -12.26 25.18
CA SER A 170 8.02 -11.15 25.73
C SER A 170 7.74 -11.36 27.21
N ILE A 171 7.30 -10.31 27.91
CA ILE A 171 6.87 -10.34 29.32
C ILE A 171 5.81 -11.43 29.57
N GLU A 172 4.99 -11.77 28.58
CA GLU A 172 4.01 -12.87 28.65
C GLU A 172 4.60 -14.28 28.53
N GLY A 173 5.92 -14.42 28.40
CA GLY A 173 6.60 -15.71 28.24
C GLY A 173 6.51 -16.32 26.83
N LYS A 174 6.08 -15.55 25.84
CA LYS A 174 5.99 -15.99 24.43
C LYS A 174 7.24 -15.57 23.65
N ASP A 175 7.79 -16.47 22.85
CA ASP A 175 8.87 -16.14 21.93
C ASP A 175 8.33 -15.33 20.74
N VAL A 176 8.89 -14.15 20.54
CA VAL A 176 8.46 -13.20 19.51
C VAL A 176 9.62 -12.91 18.58
N LYS A 177 9.39 -13.09 17.28
CA LYS A 177 10.24 -12.59 16.20
C LYS A 177 9.45 -11.55 15.43
N LYS A 178 9.90 -10.29 15.46
CA LYS A 178 9.21 -9.18 14.78
C LYS A 178 10.19 -8.17 14.20
N THR A 179 9.77 -7.47 13.16
CA THR A 179 10.52 -6.31 12.64
C THR A 179 9.86 -5.04 13.14
N VAL A 180 10.65 -4.19 13.80
CA VAL A 180 10.16 -2.93 14.39
C VAL A 180 10.93 -1.76 13.79
N LEU A 181 10.22 -0.68 13.51
CA LEU A 181 10.82 0.58 13.09
C LEU A 181 11.23 1.39 14.31
N LEU A 182 12.52 1.67 14.43
CA LEU A 182 13.08 2.54 15.44
C LEU A 182 13.17 3.98 14.91
N PRO A 183 12.35 4.93 15.38
CA PRO A 183 12.50 6.34 15.03
C PRO A 183 13.76 6.94 15.68
N LEU A 184 14.67 7.49 14.87
CA LEU A 184 15.98 7.95 15.34
C LEU A 184 16.06 9.46 15.59
N GLY A 185 15.02 10.23 15.27
CA GLY A 185 14.98 11.68 15.41
C GLY A 185 16.11 12.42 14.66
N ASP A 186 16.51 13.57 15.20
CA ASP A 186 17.55 14.44 14.62
C ASP A 186 18.91 13.77 14.38
N VAL A 187 19.67 14.30 13.42
CA VAL A 187 21.04 13.85 13.12
C VAL A 187 21.96 14.15 14.30
N ARG A 188 22.41 13.09 14.96
CA ARG A 188 23.34 13.10 16.10
C ARG A 188 24.22 11.84 16.07
N PRO A 189 25.28 11.76 16.89
CA PRO A 189 26.01 10.51 17.09
C PRO A 189 25.06 9.37 17.45
N ALA A 190 25.30 8.18 16.88
CA ALA A 190 24.41 7.02 16.97
C ALA A 190 23.98 6.68 18.41
N ALA A 191 24.92 6.70 19.36
CA ALA A 191 24.64 6.45 20.76
C ALA A 191 23.58 7.42 21.33
N GLN A 192 23.68 8.72 21.00
CA GLN A 192 22.71 9.73 21.45
C GLN A 192 21.34 9.55 20.80
N ARG A 193 21.30 9.11 19.53
CA ARG A 193 20.03 8.81 18.84
C ARG A 193 19.32 7.62 19.49
N LEU A 194 20.06 6.55 19.80
CA LEU A 194 19.53 5.38 20.50
C LEU A 194 19.02 5.76 21.90
N THR A 195 19.81 6.44 22.72
CA THR A 195 19.37 6.85 24.06
C THR A 195 18.15 7.77 24.01
N ARG A 196 18.09 8.72 23.06
CA ARG A 196 16.94 9.62 22.90
C ARG A 196 15.69 8.89 22.38
N SER A 197 15.87 7.90 21.51
CA SER A 197 14.78 7.00 21.10
C SER A 197 14.26 6.16 22.27
N GLY A 198 15.02 6.10 23.38
CA GLY A 198 14.71 5.39 24.61
C GLY A 198 15.33 4.00 24.68
N LEU A 199 16.29 3.68 23.80
CA LEU A 199 16.98 2.40 23.76
C LEU A 199 18.38 2.51 24.36
N THR A 200 18.64 1.61 25.30
CA THR A 200 20.00 1.31 25.76
C THR A 200 20.36 -0.07 25.25
N THR A 201 21.41 -0.15 24.43
CA THR A 201 21.85 -1.39 23.81
C THR A 201 23.18 -1.86 24.38
N MET A 202 23.36 -3.17 24.53
CA MET A 202 24.59 -3.81 24.94
C MET A 202 25.06 -4.76 23.84
N ALA A 203 26.33 -4.68 23.45
CA ALA A 203 26.90 -5.59 22.47
C ALA A 203 27.21 -6.94 23.12
N LEU A 204 26.73 -8.03 22.52
CA LEU A 204 27.08 -9.40 22.87
C LEU A 204 27.84 -10.06 21.71
N PRO A 205 28.55 -11.18 21.95
CA PRO A 205 29.28 -11.90 20.90
C PRO A 205 28.41 -12.30 19.70
N ASN A 206 27.12 -12.59 19.94
CA ASN A 206 26.19 -13.13 18.93
C ASN A 206 25.13 -12.13 18.46
N GLY A 207 25.19 -10.85 18.86
CA GLY A 207 24.18 -9.85 18.51
C GLY A 207 24.19 -8.62 19.42
N ILE A 208 23.25 -7.71 19.23
CA ILE A 208 23.07 -6.55 20.12
C ILE A 208 21.83 -6.78 20.96
N GLN A 209 21.96 -6.86 22.28
CA GLN A 209 20.81 -7.01 23.19
C GLN A 209 20.33 -5.64 23.68
N ILE A 210 19.02 -5.52 23.86
CA ILE A 210 18.38 -4.35 24.44
C ILE A 210 18.46 -4.47 25.95
N ALA A 211 19.33 -3.66 26.56
CA ALA A 211 19.59 -3.66 27.98
C ALA A 211 18.49 -2.95 28.78
N ALA A 212 17.94 -1.87 28.23
CA ALA A 212 16.82 -1.15 28.83
C ALA A 212 16.03 -0.39 27.76
N VAL A 213 14.73 -0.23 28.01
CA VAL A 213 13.82 0.62 27.24
C VAL A 213 13.20 1.64 28.20
N ASN A 214 13.34 2.93 27.91
CA ASN A 214 12.74 3.98 28.73
C ASN A 214 11.21 3.98 28.55
N LEU A 215 10.47 4.01 29.66
CA LEU A 215 9.01 4.04 29.65
C LEU A 215 8.49 5.27 28.89
N HIS A 216 7.41 5.11 28.10
CA HIS A 216 6.80 6.15 27.26
C HIS A 216 7.70 6.74 26.16
N SER A 217 8.86 6.13 25.91
CA SER A 217 9.76 6.54 24.84
C SER A 217 9.22 6.17 23.45
N ALA A 218 9.91 6.64 22.41
CA ALA A 218 9.56 6.27 21.04
C ALA A 218 9.80 4.77 20.77
N ALA A 219 10.82 4.19 21.41
CA ALA A 219 11.10 2.76 21.34
C ALA A 219 10.05 1.91 22.10
N ASP A 220 9.62 2.35 23.28
CA ASP A 220 8.55 1.69 24.04
C ASP A 220 7.25 1.63 23.22
N ARG A 221 6.85 2.77 22.64
CA ARG A 221 5.68 2.84 21.73
C ARG A 221 5.84 2.06 20.43
N ALA A 222 7.07 1.84 19.98
CA ALA A 222 7.36 0.98 18.83
C ALA A 222 7.32 -0.51 19.20
N GLY A 223 7.26 -0.86 20.49
CA GLY A 223 7.16 -2.23 20.98
C GLY A 223 8.50 -2.92 21.21
N PHE A 224 9.56 -2.16 21.50
CA PHE A 224 10.82 -2.72 22.00
C PHE A 224 10.67 -3.09 23.48
N GLU A 225 11.18 -4.26 23.87
CA GLU A 225 11.19 -4.73 25.26
C GLU A 225 12.63 -5.00 25.71
N GLN A 226 12.87 -4.92 27.02
CA GLN A 226 14.14 -5.30 27.62
C GLN A 226 14.39 -6.80 27.42
N GLY A 227 15.64 -7.17 27.12
CA GLY A 227 16.06 -8.56 26.92
C GLY A 227 15.97 -9.05 25.47
N PHE A 228 15.26 -8.33 24.60
CA PHE A 228 15.23 -8.62 23.16
C PHE A 228 16.60 -8.46 22.51
N THR A 229 16.88 -9.31 21.52
CA THR A 229 18.13 -9.28 20.74
C THR A 229 17.85 -8.78 19.33
N ILE A 230 18.62 -7.79 18.89
CA ILE A 230 18.63 -7.31 17.52
C ILE A 230 19.48 -8.28 16.69
N THR A 231 18.82 -9.01 15.80
CA THR A 231 19.44 -10.04 14.96
C THR A 231 19.87 -9.52 13.59
N GLY A 232 19.29 -8.40 13.13
CA GLY A 232 19.66 -7.79 11.87
C GLY A 232 19.00 -6.43 11.63
N ILE A 233 19.55 -5.70 10.66
CA ILE A 233 19.08 -4.39 10.24
C ILE A 233 18.61 -4.52 8.79
N GLU A 234 17.35 -4.20 8.52
CA GLU A 234 16.80 -4.22 7.16
C GLU A 234 17.11 -2.89 6.47
N THR A 235 18.01 -2.92 5.49
CA THR A 235 18.29 -1.79 4.60
C THR A 235 17.63 -1.99 3.25
N LEU A 236 17.24 -0.91 2.57
CA LEU A 236 16.69 -1.00 1.21
C LEU A 236 17.77 -1.57 0.28
N ALA A 237 17.46 -2.70 -0.37
CA ALA A 237 18.35 -3.32 -1.33
C ALA A 237 18.45 -2.47 -2.61
N ALA A 238 19.61 -2.52 -3.28
CA ALA A 238 19.79 -1.87 -4.57
C ALA A 238 18.97 -2.61 -5.65
N ARG A 239 17.79 -2.08 -5.96
CA ARG A 239 16.86 -2.66 -6.94
C ARG A 239 16.70 -1.78 -8.18
N PRO A 240 16.47 -2.37 -9.36
CA PRO A 240 16.02 -1.61 -10.52
C PRO A 240 14.73 -0.85 -10.18
N ALA A 241 14.51 0.27 -10.87
CA ALA A 241 13.31 1.08 -10.72
C ALA A 241 12.06 0.18 -10.92
N LYS A 242 11.11 0.21 -9.99
CA LYS A 242 9.91 -0.65 -10.05
C LYS A 242 9.03 -0.36 -11.27
N GLU A 243 9.19 0.82 -11.86
CA GLU A 243 8.46 1.36 -13.01
C GLU A 243 8.80 0.64 -14.31
N TRP A 244 9.88 -0.16 -14.35
CA TRP A 244 10.16 -1.05 -15.48
C TRP A 244 9.01 -2.03 -15.75
N LEU A 245 8.25 -2.43 -14.73
CA LEU A 245 7.05 -3.27 -14.88
C LEU A 245 5.85 -2.55 -15.50
N PHE A 246 5.88 -1.22 -15.60
CA PHE A 246 4.82 -0.47 -16.28
C PHE A 246 4.87 -0.69 -17.79
N ILE A 247 6.07 -0.88 -18.37
CA ILE A 247 6.25 -1.11 -19.80
C ILE A 247 5.50 -2.38 -20.27
N PRO A 248 5.76 -3.59 -19.71
CA PRO A 248 5.03 -4.78 -20.13
C PRO A 248 3.52 -4.66 -19.83
N ALA A 249 3.13 -4.03 -18.73
CA ALA A 249 1.71 -3.81 -18.42
C ALA A 249 1.01 -2.94 -19.48
N LEU A 250 1.65 -1.85 -19.91
CA LEU A 250 1.14 -0.97 -20.96
C LEU A 250 1.15 -1.63 -22.34
N VAL A 251 2.13 -2.48 -22.64
CA VAL A 251 2.17 -3.26 -23.89
C VAL A 251 0.98 -4.23 -23.95
N VAL A 252 0.71 -4.95 -22.85
CA VAL A 252 -0.45 -5.85 -22.76
C VAL A 252 -1.76 -5.08 -22.91
N LEU A 253 -1.89 -3.93 -22.23
CA LEU A 253 -3.06 -3.05 -22.36
C LEU A 253 -3.24 -2.55 -23.80
N GLY A 254 -2.15 -2.14 -24.45
CA GLY A 254 -2.13 -1.73 -25.86
C GLY A 254 -2.57 -2.87 -26.79
N GLY A 255 -2.15 -4.11 -26.50
CA GLY A 255 -2.63 -5.30 -27.20
C GLY A 255 -4.14 -5.49 -27.10
N ILE A 256 -4.72 -5.36 -25.90
CA ILE A 256 -6.17 -5.41 -25.69
C ILE A 256 -6.86 -4.28 -26.47
N MET A 257 -6.33 -3.07 -26.39
CA MET A 257 -6.86 -1.91 -27.09
C MET A 257 -6.92 -2.13 -28.60
N LEU A 258 -5.88 -2.72 -29.20
CA LEU A 258 -5.84 -3.05 -30.63
C LEU A 258 -6.86 -4.14 -31.00
N LEU A 259 -6.97 -5.19 -30.19
CA LEU A 259 -7.96 -6.25 -30.37
C LEU A 259 -9.40 -5.71 -30.30
N GLN A 260 -9.67 -4.80 -29.35
CA GLN A 260 -10.99 -4.17 -29.22
C GLN A 260 -11.26 -3.18 -30.36
N ARG A 261 -10.28 -2.37 -30.78
CA ARG A 261 -10.42 -1.45 -31.92
C ARG A 261 -10.80 -2.19 -33.20
N ARG A 262 -10.21 -3.35 -33.48
CA ARG A 262 -10.56 -4.19 -34.63
C ARG A 262 -12.04 -4.63 -34.61
N ARG A 263 -12.63 -4.81 -33.44
CA ARG A 263 -14.06 -5.17 -33.27
C ARG A 263 -15.00 -3.98 -33.21
N ALA A 264 -14.53 -2.83 -32.74
CA ALA A 264 -15.34 -1.61 -32.68
C ALA A 264 -15.82 -1.18 -34.08
N VAL A 265 -14.97 -1.38 -35.10
CA VAL A 265 -15.28 -1.11 -36.51
C VAL A 265 -16.43 -1.97 -37.05
N THR A 266 -16.74 -3.10 -36.40
CA THR A 266 -17.77 -4.05 -36.87
C THR A 266 -19.15 -3.88 -36.23
N ILE A 267 -19.37 -2.88 -35.35
CA ILE A 267 -20.71 -2.64 -34.77
C ILE A 267 -21.51 -1.79 -35.77
N PRO A 268 -22.59 -2.31 -36.39
CA PRO A 268 -23.45 -1.51 -37.26
C PRO A 268 -24.06 -0.35 -36.45
N ALA A 269 -24.17 0.83 -37.07
CA ALA A 269 -24.83 1.97 -36.45
C ALA A 269 -26.22 1.57 -35.92
N PRO A 270 -26.65 2.06 -34.74
CA PRO A 270 -27.95 1.72 -34.20
C PRO A 270 -29.01 2.09 -35.23
N THR A 271 -29.76 1.09 -35.70
CA THR A 271 -30.91 1.28 -36.57
C THR A 271 -31.86 2.21 -35.83
N ARG A 272 -32.00 3.46 -36.29
CA ARG A 272 -33.02 4.36 -35.76
C ARG A 272 -34.35 3.68 -36.03
N ILE A 273 -34.95 3.06 -35.01
CA ILE A 273 -36.37 2.73 -35.04
C ILE A 273 -37.05 4.09 -35.02
N VAL A 274 -37.35 4.61 -36.21
CA VAL A 274 -38.32 5.69 -36.36
C VAL A 274 -39.60 5.13 -35.75
N GLN A 275 -39.94 5.58 -34.55
CA GLN A 275 -41.28 5.42 -34.02
C GLN A 275 -42.21 6.09 -35.04
N GLN A 276 -42.77 5.29 -35.93
CA GLN A 276 -43.93 5.69 -36.71
C GLN A 276 -45.10 5.70 -35.73
N MET A 277 -45.52 6.93 -35.42
CA MET A 277 -46.84 7.42 -34.98
C MET A 277 -47.70 6.50 -34.12
#